data_AF-A0A7K4RAN0-F1
#
_entry.id   AF-A0A7K4RAN0-F1
#
_cell.length_a   1.000
_cell.length_b   1.000
_cell.length_c   1.000
_cell.angle_alpha   90.00
_cell.angle_beta   90.00
_cell.angle_gamma   90.00
#
_symmetry.space_group_name_H-M   'P 1'
#
loop_
_entity.id
_entity.type
_entity.pdbx_description
1 polymer ?
#
loop_
_entity_poly.entity_id
_entity_poly.type
_entity_poly.pdbx_seq_one_letter_code
_entity_poly.pdbx_strand_id
1 'polypeptide(L)'
;MRRLTVFWFPFSHSFLYRFLHTGVMSDVHVTEHLAKIGILLDYNSGRLLFFNAERGLVLFAMRHKFTGAAHPAFALEKAGVLTLCTGMELPEFVKHS
;
A
#
# COMPACT_ATOMS: atom_id res chain seq x y z
N MET A 1 5.00 14.21 -12.20
CA MET A 1 4.63 12.85 -11.77
C MET A 1 5.08 12.68 -10.32
N ARG A 2 4.16 12.56 -9.34
CA ARG A 2 4.54 12.46 -7.92
C ARG A 2 4.50 10.99 -7.51
N ARG A 3 5.69 10.44 -7.23
CA ARG A 3 5.89 9.04 -6.85
C ARG A 3 5.52 8.87 -5.37
N LEU A 4 4.51 8.06 -5.08
CA LEU A 4 4.28 7.52 -3.75
C LEU A 4 5.12 6.25 -3.64
N THR A 5 6.20 6.31 -2.85
CA THR A 5 7.05 5.15 -2.59
C THR A 5 6.82 4.71 -1.16
N VAL A 6 6.26 3.52 -0.98
CA VAL A 6 6.19 2.84 0.31
C VAL A 6 7.46 2.01 0.43
N PHE A 7 8.25 2.22 1.48
CA PHE A 7 9.43 1.42 1.75
C PHE A 7 9.10 0.43 2.88
N TRP A 8 9.37 -0.84 2.64
CA TRP A 8 9.23 -1.89 3.65
C TRP A 8 10.61 -2.35 4.10
N PHE A 9 10.90 -2.25 5.40
CA PHE A 9 12.15 -2.71 6.00
C PHE A 9 11.88 -3.85 6.98
N PRO A 10 12.14 -5.12 6.60
CA PRO A 10 12.12 -6.22 7.56
C PRO A 10 13.41 -6.21 8.38
N PHE A 11 13.36 -5.73 9.63
CA PHE A 11 14.30 -6.12 10.67
C PHE A 11 13.71 -7.29 11.45
N SER A 12 14.53 -8.25 11.86
CA SER A 12 14.13 -9.59 12.34
C SER A 12 13.21 -9.63 13.57
N HIS A 13 12.94 -8.49 14.22
CA HIS A 13 11.98 -8.31 15.31
C HIS A 13 11.10 -7.05 15.15
N SER A 14 11.29 -6.26 14.09
CA SER A 14 10.58 -5.00 13.93
C SER A 14 9.38 -5.17 13.02
N PHE A 15 8.20 -5.10 13.61
CA PHE A 15 6.95 -4.88 12.90
C PHE A 15 6.79 -3.41 12.46
N LEU A 16 7.88 -2.81 11.97
CA LEU A 16 7.97 -1.39 11.65
C LEU A 16 7.71 -1.17 10.14
N TYR A 17 6.72 -0.34 9.85
CA TYR A 17 6.37 0.09 8.50
C TYR A 17 6.61 1.58 8.36
N ARG A 18 7.21 1.98 7.23
CA ARG A 18 7.64 3.35 7.00
C ARG A 18 6.91 3.95 5.80
N PHE A 19 6.17 5.02 6.05
CA PHE A 19 5.38 5.73 5.05
C PHE A 19 6.11 7.02 4.67
N LEU A 20 6.38 7.20 3.37
CA LEU A 20 7.02 8.39 2.83
C LEU A 20 6.02 9.18 1.98
N HIS A 21 5.81 10.44 2.35
CA HIS A 21 5.02 11.38 1.57
C HIS A 21 5.65 12.77 1.55
N THR A 22 5.91 13.31 0.36
CA THR A 22 6.44 14.68 0.17
C THR A 22 7.69 14.98 1.03
N GLY A 23 8.57 14.00 1.19
CA GLY A 23 9.79 14.12 2.00
C GLY A 23 9.59 13.91 3.51
N VAL A 24 8.35 13.74 3.97
CA VAL A 24 8.03 13.40 5.37
C VAL A 24 7.95 11.89 5.52
N MET A 25 8.64 11.38 6.54
CA MET A 25 8.71 9.97 6.86
C MET A 25 7.97 9.69 8.17
N SER A 26 7.11 8.67 8.17
CA SER A 26 6.30 8.29 9.34
C SER A 26 6.43 6.80 9.61
N ASP A 27 6.66 6.46 10.87
CA ASP A 27 6.97 5.10 11.32
C ASP A 27 5.75 4.55 12.09
N VAL A 28 5.27 3.38 11.67
CA VAL A 28 4.12 2.67 12.27
C VAL A 28 4.58 1.30 12.76
N HIS A 29 4.38 1.05 14.04
CA HIS A 29 4.60 -0.26 14.63
C HIS A 29 3.31 -1.06 14.58
N VAL A 30 3.35 -2.25 14.00
CA VAL A 30 2.25 -3.20 14.05
C VAL A 30 2.54 -4.27 15.09
N THR A 31 1.52 -4.95 15.57
CA THR A 31 1.66 -5.98 16.61
C THR A 31 1.68 -7.40 16.04
N GLU A 32 1.50 -7.54 14.73
CA GLU A 32 1.34 -8.82 14.04
C GLU A 32 1.92 -8.77 12.63
N HIS A 33 2.10 -9.95 12.04
CA HIS A 33 2.51 -10.06 10.65
C HIS A 33 1.38 -9.60 9.71
N LEU A 34 1.71 -8.78 8.71
CA LEU A 34 0.77 -8.37 7.67
C LEU A 34 0.96 -9.24 6.43
N ALA A 35 0.06 -10.19 6.16
CA ALA A 35 0.16 -11.00 4.94
C ALA A 35 -0.29 -10.22 3.69
N LYS A 36 -1.19 -9.24 3.86
CA LYS A 36 -1.68 -8.40 2.76
C LYS A 36 -1.94 -6.96 3.21
N ILE A 37 -1.41 -6.01 2.45
CA ILE A 37 -1.64 -4.57 2.65
C ILE A 37 -2.62 -4.07 1.60
N GLY A 38 -3.70 -3.45 2.05
CA GLY A 38 -4.65 -2.72 1.22
C GLY A 38 -4.25 -1.26 1.09
N ILE A 39 -4.54 -0.68 -0.08
CA ILE A 39 -4.31 0.73 -0.37
C ILE A 39 -5.61 1.32 -0.90
N LEU A 40 -6.08 2.42 -0.30
CA LEU A 40 -7.27 3.15 -0.74
C LEU A 40 -6.91 4.60 -1.03
N LEU A 41 -7.13 5.03 -2.27
CA LEU A 41 -6.99 6.41 -2.71
C LEU A 41 -8.38 7.02 -2.92
N ASP A 42 -8.73 7.97 -2.07
CA ASP A 42 -10.00 8.70 -2.10
C ASP A 42 -9.74 10.15 -2.53
N TYR A 43 -10.00 10.45 -3.80
CA TYR A 43 -9.84 11.79 -4.37
C TYR A 43 -10.83 12.79 -3.77
N ASN A 44 -12.05 12.37 -3.47
CA ASN A 44 -13.11 13.25 -3.01
C ASN A 44 -12.81 13.81 -1.63
N SER A 45 -12.34 12.96 -0.71
CA SER A 45 -11.93 13.40 0.63
C SER A 45 -10.45 13.78 0.73
N GLY A 46 -9.68 13.60 -0.34
CA GLY A 46 -8.25 13.87 -0.37
C GLY A 46 -7.47 12.98 0.59
N ARG A 47 -7.78 11.69 0.66
CA ARG A 47 -7.14 10.73 1.58
C ARG A 47 -6.44 9.61 0.83
N LEU A 48 -5.30 9.19 1.38
CA LEU A 48 -4.66 7.92 1.03
C LEU A 48 -4.55 7.11 2.32
N LEU A 49 -5.05 5.88 2.29
CA LEU A 49 -5.03 4.96 3.41
C LEU A 49 -4.26 3.70 3.06
N PHE A 50 -3.53 3.21 4.05
CA PHE A 50 -2.93 1.88 4.08
C PHE A 50 -3.57 1.10 5.21
N PHE A 51 -3.96 -0.14 4.96
CA PHE A 51 -4.67 -0.96 5.94
C PHE A 51 -4.25 -2.42 5.87
N ASN A 52 -4.38 -3.16 6.98
CA ASN A 52 -4.31 -4.60 6.97
C ASN A 52 -5.53 -5.12 6.20
N ALA A 53 -5.33 -5.70 5.02
CA ALA A 53 -6.42 -6.13 4.16
C ALA A 53 -7.19 -7.35 4.69
N GLU A 54 -6.59 -8.12 5.61
CA GLU A 54 -7.22 -9.29 6.20
C GLU A 54 -8.16 -8.89 7.35
N ARG A 55 -7.78 -7.88 8.12
CA ARG A 55 -8.52 -7.43 9.31
C ARG A 55 -9.33 -6.16 9.12
N GLY A 56 -9.12 -5.43 8.01
CA GLY A 56 -9.76 -4.13 7.76
C GLY A 56 -9.28 -3.01 8.69
N LEU A 57 -8.13 -3.16 9.35
CA LEU A 57 -7.59 -2.17 10.28
C LEU A 57 -6.69 -1.16 9.57
N VAL A 58 -6.95 0.13 9.75
CA VAL A 58 -6.12 1.21 9.19
C VAL A 58 -4.75 1.21 9.87
N LEU A 59 -3.70 1.14 9.07
CA LEU A 59 -2.30 1.22 9.52
C LEU A 59 -1.80 2.66 9.46
N PHE A 60 -2.11 3.35 8.37
CA PHE A 60 -1.68 4.73 8.15
C PHE A 60 -2.68 5.47 7.26
N ALA A 61 -2.87 6.76 7.52
CA ALA A 61 -3.69 7.63 6.70
C ALA A 61 -3.01 8.99 6.54
N MET A 62 -3.03 9.53 5.33
CA MET A 62 -2.58 10.88 5.04
C MET A 62 -3.66 11.67 4.31
N ARG A 63 -3.59 12.99 4.46
CA ARG A 63 -4.41 13.92 3.69
C ARG A 63 -3.55 14.62 2.64
N HIS A 64 -4.00 14.57 1.39
CA HIS A 64 -3.36 15.26 0.27
C HIS A 64 -4.43 15.58 -0.78
N LYS A 65 -4.40 16.80 -1.31
CA LYS A 65 -5.28 17.17 -2.43
C LYS A 65 -4.70 16.63 -3.73
N PHE A 66 -5.20 15.48 -4.19
CA PHE A 66 -4.80 14.88 -5.46
C PHE A 66 -5.48 15.61 -6.62
N THR A 67 -4.69 16.25 -7.48
CA THR A 67 -5.22 17.05 -8.60
C THR A 67 -4.96 16.45 -9.98
N GLY A 68 -4.14 15.40 -10.06
CA GLY A 68 -3.83 14.71 -11.30
C GLY A 68 -3.97 13.20 -11.14
N ALA A 69 -3.80 12.48 -12.26
CA ALA A 69 -3.78 11.03 -12.25
C ALA A 69 -2.68 10.49 -11.31
N ALA A 70 -3.05 9.52 -10.47
CA ALA A 70 -2.12 8.77 -9.66
C ALA A 70 -1.92 7.39 -10.30
N HIS A 71 -0.68 6.93 -10.30
CA HIS A 71 -0.34 5.59 -10.77
C HIS A 71 0.21 4.79 -9.59
N PRO A 72 -0.28 3.55 -9.37
CA PRO A 72 0.32 2.68 -8.38
C PRO A 72 1.76 2.35 -8.79
N ALA A 73 2.66 2.31 -7.82
CA ALA A 73 4.06 1.96 -8.02
C ALA A 73 4.47 0.94 -6.97
N PHE A 74 5.16 -0.11 -7.40
CA PHE A 74 5.60 -1.20 -6.55
C PHE A 74 7.10 -1.42 -6.77
N ALA A 75 7.83 -1.67 -5.70
CA ALA A 75 9.24 -1.96 -5.75
C ALA A 75 9.58 -2.98 -4.66
N LEU A 76 10.53 -3.85 -4.96
CA LEU A 76 11.12 -4.79 -4.03
C LEU A 76 12.58 -4.39 -3.81
N GLU A 77 12.97 -4.20 -2.55
CA GLU A 77 14.37 -3.92 -2.20
C GLU A 77 15.23 -5.19 -2.30
N LYS A 78 14.66 -6.34 -1.92
CA LYS A 78 15.30 -7.66 -1.98
C LYS A 78 14.58 -8.55 -2.98
N ALA A 79 15.25 -9.58 -3.47
CA ALA A 79 14.62 -10.57 -4.35
C ALA A 79 13.36 -11.16 -3.70
N GLY A 80 12.28 -11.27 -4.47
CA GLY A 80 10.97 -11.72 -4.00
C GLY A 80 9.88 -11.51 -5.05
N VAL A 81 8.63 -11.71 -4.64
CA VAL A 81 7.45 -11.55 -5.51
C VAL A 81 6.44 -10.63 -4.82
N LEU A 82 5.86 -9.70 -5.58
CA LEU A 82 4.66 -8.97 -5.19
C LEU A 82 3.50 -9.45 -6.06
N THR A 83 2.42 -9.88 -5.42
CA THR A 83 1.18 -10.23 -6.11
C THR A 83 0.18 -9.09 -5.95
N LEU A 84 -0.28 -8.54 -7.07
CA LEU A 84 -1.35 -7.54 -7.06
C LEU A 84 -2.71 -8.23 -6.97
N CYS A 85 -3.46 -7.95 -5.91
CA CYS A 85 -4.86 -8.36 -5.79
C CYS A 85 -5.76 -7.14 -6.04
N THR A 86 -6.52 -7.13 -7.14
CA THR A 86 -7.43 -6.02 -7.47
C THR A 86 -8.78 -6.10 -6.75
N GLY A 87 -9.07 -7.22 -6.06
CA GLY A 87 -10.37 -7.47 -5.44
C GLY A 87 -11.49 -7.68 -6.47
N MET A 88 -11.15 -7.76 -7.76
CA MET A 88 -12.07 -8.09 -8.84
C MET A 88 -11.96 -9.58 -9.15
N GLU A 89 -13.09 -10.24 -9.39
CA GLU A 89 -13.04 -11.58 -9.99
C GLU A 89 -12.38 -11.52 -11.36
N LEU A 90 -11.61 -12.56 -11.68
CA LEU A 90 -11.02 -12.69 -13.00
C LEU A 90 -12.16 -12.73 -14.04
N PRO A 91 -12.14 -11.87 -15.07
CA PRO A 91 -13.16 -11.93 -16.10
C PRO A 91 -13.23 -13.33 -16.72
N GLU A 92 -14.45 -13.80 -16.98
CA GLU A 92 -14.74 -15.14 -17.54
C GLU A 92 -13.87 -15.46 -18.77
N PHE A 93 -13.66 -14.48 -19.66
CA PHE A 93 -12.90 -14.68 -20.91
C PHE A 93 -11.41 -15.03 -20.70
N VAL A 94 -10.84 -14.78 -19.52
CA VAL A 94 -9.44 -15.12 -19.20
C VAL A 94 -9.31 -16.56 -18.70
N LYS A 95 -10.42 -17.19 -18.28
CA LYS A 95 -10.43 -18.54 -17.69
C LYS A 95 -10.28 -19.68 -18.73
N HIS A 96 -10.39 -19.37 -20.02
CA HIS A 96 -10.40 -20.34 -21.12
C HIS A 96 -9.12 -20.33 -21.99
N SER A 97 -8.04 -19.71 -21.53
CA SER A 97 -6.75 -19.64 -22.25
C SER A 97 -5.76 -20.72 -21.81
#